data_AF-A0A972D5F3-F1
#
_entry.id   AF-A0A972D5F3-F1
#
_cell.length_a   1.000
_cell.length_b   1.000
_cell.length_c   1.000
_cell.angle_alpha   90.00
_cell.angle_beta   90.00
_cell.angle_gamma   90.00
#
_symmetry.space_group_name_H-M   'P 1'
#
loop_
_entity.id
_entity.type
_entity.pdbx_description
1 polymer ?
#
loop_
_entity_poly.entity_id
_entity_poly.type
_entity_poly.pdbx_seq_one_letter_code
_entity_poly.pdbx_strand_id
1 'polypeptide(L)'
;MIIIPNLFYSRLEPAVFRRRLHRFAAEVETGEGREVVHIPNSGRLRELLFPGNQVGLHLEGHQGRKTKYTLVSANTEGGWAFIDARLPNRILSRFWRELPPLRLYEQAYPEKTWGKSRFDLALQSGGPSRTDEPLVSGGTLTTAWLEAKCVTLVQEGTGLFPDAPTERGRKHLQELIRLTKGGGKAFVFFFLQHPEGDRVQANGETDPEFAAVMTEAAKSGVSFYAYRVEPEDEKVTLTEVPVLTGD
;
A
#
# COMPACT_ATOMS: atom_id res chain seq x y z
N MET A 1 9.43 5.73 14.27
CA MET A 1 9.99 6.17 12.98
C MET A 1 10.96 5.10 12.49
N ILE A 2 10.82 4.68 11.23
CA ILE A 2 11.67 3.69 10.56
C ILE A 2 12.23 4.38 9.31
N ILE A 3 13.52 4.18 9.02
CA ILE A 3 14.16 4.75 7.84
C ILE A 3 14.72 3.59 7.01
N ILE A 4 14.31 3.50 5.75
CA ILE A 4 14.80 2.51 4.79
C ILE A 4 15.45 3.24 3.60
N PRO A 5 16.39 2.62 2.86
CA PRO A 5 16.94 3.25 1.66
C PRO A 5 15.87 3.37 0.57
N ASN A 6 15.91 4.47 -0.19
CA ASN A 6 15.04 4.62 -1.36
C ASN A 6 15.63 3.82 -2.53
N LEU A 7 15.11 2.60 -2.69
CA LEU A 7 15.40 1.73 -3.83
C LEU A 7 14.24 1.69 -4.84
N PHE A 8 13.32 2.64 -4.74
CA PHE A 8 12.04 2.59 -5.43
C PHE A 8 11.95 3.57 -6.59
N TYR A 9 12.55 4.74 -6.42
CA TYR A 9 12.57 5.82 -7.39
C TYR A 9 14.00 6.38 -7.47
N SER A 10 14.42 6.74 -8.68
CA SER A 10 15.48 7.71 -8.88
C SER A 10 14.96 9.12 -8.60
N ARG A 11 15.83 10.13 -8.70
CA ARG A 11 15.41 11.53 -8.76
C ARG A 11 14.22 11.69 -9.72
N LEU A 12 13.16 12.32 -9.22
CA LEU A 12 11.93 12.51 -9.98
C LEU A 12 12.06 13.70 -10.94
N GLU A 13 11.54 13.53 -12.15
CA GLU A 13 11.44 14.61 -13.12
C GLU A 13 10.14 15.40 -12.90
N PRO A 14 10.21 16.73 -12.74
CA PRO A 14 9.04 17.55 -12.54
C PRO A 14 8.23 17.69 -13.83
N ALA A 15 6.91 17.68 -13.72
CA ALA A 15 5.99 17.90 -14.82
C ALA A 15 4.70 18.58 -14.34
N VAL A 16 3.88 19.05 -15.29
CA VAL A 16 2.54 19.60 -15.02
C VAL A 16 1.48 18.66 -15.56
N PHE A 17 0.56 18.24 -14.70
CA PHE A 17 -0.55 17.38 -15.10
C PHE A 17 -1.48 18.11 -16.07
N ARG A 18 -1.86 17.47 -17.18
CA ARG A 18 -2.81 18.05 -18.14
C ARG A 18 -4.18 17.40 -18.01
N ARG A 19 -4.24 16.09 -18.23
CA ARG A 19 -5.49 15.33 -18.18
C ARG A 19 -5.22 13.85 -18.02
N ARG A 20 -6.16 13.17 -17.37
CA ARG A 20 -6.19 11.71 -17.35
C ARG A 20 -6.78 11.21 -18.67
N LEU A 21 -6.10 10.27 -19.34
CA LEU A 21 -6.59 9.64 -20.56
C LEU A 21 -7.54 8.48 -20.21
N HIS A 22 -7.09 7.63 -19.27
CA HIS A 22 -7.86 6.55 -18.67
C HIS A 22 -7.20 6.15 -17.35
N ARG A 23 -7.72 5.10 -16.67
CA ARG A 23 -7.27 4.72 -15.31
C ARG A 23 -5.76 4.47 -15.15
N PHE A 24 -5.02 4.21 -16.24
CA PHE A 24 -3.59 3.87 -16.21
C PHE A 24 -2.71 4.78 -17.07
N ALA A 25 -3.25 5.87 -17.61
CA ALA A 25 -2.48 6.81 -18.44
C ALA A 25 -2.95 8.25 -18.28
N ALA A 26 -2.00 9.18 -18.33
CA ALA A 26 -2.23 10.61 -18.35
C ALA A 26 -1.33 11.30 -19.37
N GLU A 27 -1.74 12.50 -19.78
CA GLU A 27 -0.92 13.45 -20.50
C GLU A 27 -0.37 14.47 -19.50
N VAL A 28 0.92 14.76 -19.60
CA VAL A 28 1.64 15.74 -18.77
C VAL A 28 2.50 16.63 -19.66
N GLU A 29 2.90 17.79 -19.13
CA GLU A 29 3.89 18.67 -19.75
C GLU A 29 5.20 18.58 -18.96
N THR A 30 6.27 18.15 -19.62
CA THR A 30 7.63 18.15 -19.07
C THR A 30 8.39 19.37 -19.60
N GLY A 31 9.65 19.53 -19.19
CA GLY A 31 10.56 20.52 -19.81
C GLY A 31 10.87 20.24 -21.29
N GLU A 32 10.65 19.01 -21.76
CA GLU A 32 10.88 18.57 -23.15
C GLU A 32 9.61 18.62 -24.02
N GLY A 33 8.43 18.85 -23.42
CA GLY A 33 7.14 18.96 -24.09
C GLY A 33 6.06 18.03 -23.53
N ARG A 34 5.04 17.73 -24.34
CA ARG A 34 3.94 16.85 -23.94
C ARG A 34 4.34 15.37 -23.97
N GLU A 35 4.04 14.67 -22.88
CA GLU A 35 4.35 13.26 -22.69
C GLU A 35 3.12 12.46 -22.24
N VAL A 36 3.02 11.21 -22.69
CA VAL A 36 2.04 10.25 -22.18
C VAL A 36 2.71 9.34 -21.17
N VAL A 37 2.20 9.34 -19.94
CA VAL A 37 2.81 8.66 -18.79
C VAL A 37 1.89 7.61 -18.20
N HIS A 38 2.48 6.58 -17.59
CA HIS A 38 1.72 5.54 -16.90
C HIS A 38 1.27 6.03 -15.51
N ILE A 39 0.05 5.69 -15.10
CA ILE A 39 -0.45 5.87 -13.73
C ILE A 39 -0.50 4.49 -13.06
N PRO A 40 0.34 4.24 -12.03
CA PRO A 40 0.42 2.96 -11.33
C PRO A 40 -0.65 2.80 -10.24
N ASN A 41 -1.84 3.36 -10.46
CA ASN A 41 -2.93 3.39 -9.50
C ASN A 41 -4.28 3.46 -10.20
N SER A 42 -5.14 2.48 -9.93
CA SER A 42 -6.49 2.39 -10.50
C SER A 42 -7.50 3.33 -9.84
N GLY A 43 -7.15 3.90 -8.69
CA GLY A 43 -7.96 4.84 -7.93
C GLY A 43 -8.30 6.11 -8.69
N ARG A 44 -9.25 6.89 -8.16
CA ARG A 44 -9.79 8.08 -8.85
C ARG A 44 -8.82 9.26 -8.81
N LEU A 45 -8.14 9.47 -7.68
CA LEU A 45 -7.09 10.48 -7.48
C LEU A 45 -7.50 11.87 -8.00
N ARG A 46 -8.76 12.28 -7.83
CA ARG A 46 -9.29 13.52 -8.45
C ARG A 46 -8.75 14.77 -7.76
N GLU A 47 -8.52 14.65 -6.46
CA GLU A 47 -7.92 15.62 -5.57
C GLU A 47 -6.42 15.81 -5.84
N LEU A 48 -5.76 14.82 -6.44
CA LEU A 48 -4.32 14.86 -6.76
C LEU A 48 -4.03 15.11 -8.25
N LEU A 49 -4.84 14.57 -9.15
CA LEU A 49 -4.61 14.57 -10.60
C LEU A 49 -5.59 15.49 -11.33
N PHE A 50 -5.47 16.79 -11.09
CA PHE A 50 -6.24 17.85 -11.76
C PHE A 50 -5.36 18.69 -12.71
N PRO A 51 -5.93 19.24 -13.80
CA PRO A 51 -5.17 20.04 -14.76
C PRO A 51 -4.42 21.20 -14.09
N GLY A 52 -3.12 21.31 -14.34
CA GLY A 52 -2.26 22.34 -13.77
C GLY A 52 -1.53 21.92 -12.50
N ASN A 53 -1.86 20.78 -11.87
CA ASN A 53 -1.11 20.33 -10.70
C ASN A 53 0.33 19.95 -11.06
N GLN A 54 1.28 20.23 -10.17
CA GLN A 54 2.66 19.75 -10.29
C GLN A 54 2.71 18.27 -9.94
N VAL A 55 3.44 17.49 -10.74
CA VAL A 55 3.57 16.04 -10.56
C VAL A 55 5.03 15.62 -10.72
N GLY A 56 5.42 14.54 -10.05
CA GLY A 56 6.73 13.92 -10.17
C GLY A 56 6.67 12.65 -11.01
N LEU A 57 7.57 12.57 -11.99
CA LEU A 57 7.71 11.44 -12.89
C LEU A 57 8.95 10.62 -12.52
N HIS A 58 8.78 9.31 -12.46
CA HIS A 58 9.90 8.38 -12.39
C HIS A 58 10.24 7.88 -13.80
N LEU A 59 11.50 8.07 -14.21
CA LEU A 59 12.04 7.53 -15.45
C LEU A 59 12.24 6.02 -15.32
N GLU A 60 11.62 5.26 -16.22
CA GLU A 60 11.68 3.79 -16.19
C GLU A 60 12.79 3.29 -17.12
N GLY A 61 13.72 2.47 -16.59
CA GLY A 61 14.94 2.05 -17.30
C GLY A 61 14.82 0.81 -18.19
N HIS A 62 13.62 0.27 -18.42
CA HIS A 62 13.45 -1.04 -19.08
C HIS A 62 13.00 -0.95 -20.55
N GLN A 63 13.66 -1.75 -21.41
CA GLN A 63 13.26 -1.92 -22.81
C GLN A 63 11.89 -2.62 -22.91
N GLY A 64 11.03 -2.16 -23.82
CA GLY A 64 9.71 -2.75 -24.11
C GLY A 64 8.51 -2.05 -23.45
N ARG A 65 8.73 -1.01 -22.65
CA ARG A 65 7.62 -0.18 -22.12
C ARG A 65 7.02 0.72 -23.19
N LYS A 66 5.69 0.88 -23.15
CA LYS A 66 4.97 1.84 -24.00
C LYS A 66 5.17 3.30 -23.59
N THR A 67 5.44 3.56 -22.30
CA THR A 67 5.68 4.90 -21.76
C THR A 67 7.05 4.97 -21.10
N LYS A 68 7.78 6.07 -21.36
CA LYS A 68 9.09 6.38 -20.76
C LYS A 68 8.99 6.60 -19.24
N TYR A 69 7.88 7.21 -18.81
CA TYR A 69 7.67 7.61 -17.43
C TYR A 69 6.50 6.90 -16.75
N THR A 70 6.60 6.83 -15.43
CA THR A 70 5.51 6.56 -14.50
C THR A 70 5.27 7.81 -13.65
N LEU A 71 4.03 8.29 -13.56
CA LEU A 71 3.64 9.37 -12.64
C LEU A 71 3.53 8.78 -11.23
N VAL A 72 4.40 9.20 -10.32
CA VAL A 72 4.53 8.58 -8.99
C VAL A 72 4.20 9.53 -7.85
N SER A 73 4.22 10.84 -8.05
CA SER A 73 3.83 11.82 -7.03
C SER A 73 3.03 12.99 -7.61
N ALA A 74 2.24 13.62 -6.76
CA ALA A 74 1.46 14.81 -7.05
C ALA A 74 1.61 15.82 -5.90
N ASN A 75 1.65 17.10 -6.23
CA ASN A 75 1.79 18.17 -5.26
C ASN A 75 0.47 18.39 -4.50
N THR A 76 0.61 18.71 -3.22
CA THR A 76 -0.46 19.04 -2.27
C THR A 76 -0.03 20.29 -1.49
N GLU A 77 -0.88 20.82 -0.61
CA GLU A 77 -0.49 21.96 0.22
C GLU A 77 0.56 21.56 1.27
N GLY A 78 0.47 20.33 1.79
CA GLY A 78 1.40 19.77 2.78
C GLY A 78 2.65 19.10 2.21
N GLY A 79 2.87 19.14 0.90
CA GLY A 79 4.03 18.52 0.23
C GLY A 79 3.66 17.54 -0.88
N TRP A 80 4.41 16.46 -1.05
CA TRP A 80 4.21 15.49 -2.13
C TRP A 80 3.45 14.25 -1.67
N ALA A 81 2.26 14.01 -2.25
CA ALA A 81 1.57 12.74 -2.14
C ALA A 81 2.13 11.75 -3.17
N PHE A 82 2.46 10.53 -2.74
CA PHE A 82 2.93 9.47 -3.61
C PHE A 82 1.77 8.57 -4.03
N ILE A 83 1.52 8.47 -5.33
CA ILE A 83 0.34 7.77 -5.83
C ILE A 83 0.60 6.34 -6.26
N ASP A 84 1.84 5.83 -6.16
CA ASP A 84 2.18 4.47 -6.60
C ASP A 84 1.57 3.41 -5.70
N ALA A 85 0.51 2.75 -6.18
CA ALA A 85 -0.17 1.69 -5.43
C ALA A 85 0.65 0.40 -5.33
N ARG A 86 1.78 0.30 -6.04
CA ARG A 86 2.72 -0.83 -5.97
C ARG A 86 3.74 -0.67 -4.85
N LEU A 87 4.02 0.57 -4.42
CA LEU A 87 5.03 0.87 -3.41
C LEU A 87 4.78 0.13 -2.07
N PRO A 88 3.54 0.02 -1.54
CA PRO A 88 3.26 -0.72 -0.31
C PRO A 88 3.80 -2.15 -0.31
N ASN A 89 3.47 -2.95 -1.33
CA ASN A 89 3.96 -4.33 -1.44
C ASN A 89 5.48 -4.38 -1.70
N ARG A 90 6.05 -3.43 -2.45
CA ARG A 90 7.51 -3.31 -2.64
C ARG A 90 8.25 -3.01 -1.33
N ILE A 91 7.68 -2.18 -0.45
CA ILE A 91 8.22 -1.93 0.89
C ILE A 91 8.11 -3.20 1.72
N LEU A 92 6.92 -3.82 1.78
CA LEU A 92 6.69 -5.01 2.59
C LEU A 92 7.62 -6.15 2.19
N SER A 93 7.69 -6.50 0.90
CA SER A 93 8.54 -7.59 0.39
C SER A 93 10.04 -7.40 0.67
N ARG A 94 10.55 -6.16 0.69
CA ARG A 94 11.99 -5.88 0.87
C ARG A 94 12.38 -5.56 2.31
N PHE A 95 11.49 -4.92 3.07
CA PHE A 95 11.80 -4.31 4.35
C PHE A 95 10.85 -4.74 5.47
N TRP A 96 10.09 -5.82 5.33
CA TRP A 96 9.22 -6.33 6.40
C TRP A 96 9.95 -6.51 7.73
N ARG A 97 11.24 -6.89 7.72
CA ARG A 97 12.07 -7.05 8.94
C ARG A 97 12.26 -5.76 9.72
N GLU A 98 12.17 -4.61 9.06
CA GLU A 98 12.29 -3.31 9.72
C GLU A 98 11.01 -2.95 10.50
N LEU A 99 9.87 -3.51 10.09
CA LEU A 99 8.57 -3.29 10.73
C LEU A 99 8.50 -4.03 12.07
N PRO A 100 8.37 -3.32 13.21
CA PRO A 100 8.39 -3.92 14.55
C PRO A 100 7.51 -5.17 14.74
N PRO A 101 6.24 -5.21 14.30
CA PRO A 101 5.38 -6.39 14.53
C PRO A 101 5.85 -7.64 13.77
N LEU A 102 6.77 -7.50 12.82
CA LEU A 102 7.21 -8.59 11.94
C LEU A 102 8.62 -9.10 12.25
N ARG A 103 9.33 -8.50 13.21
CA ARG A 103 10.74 -8.84 13.53
C ARG A 103 10.96 -10.27 14.01
N LEU A 104 9.91 -10.93 14.51
CA LEU A 104 9.98 -12.31 15.01
C LEU A 104 9.95 -13.38 13.91
N TYR A 105 9.64 -13.00 12.66
CA TYR A 105 9.60 -13.94 11.54
C TYR A 105 10.98 -14.01 10.88
N GLU A 106 11.24 -15.13 10.21
CA GLU A 106 12.55 -15.44 9.63
C GLU A 106 12.49 -15.55 8.10
N GLN A 107 11.37 -16.04 7.57
CA GLN A 107 11.22 -16.32 6.14
C GLN A 107 9.99 -15.62 5.58
N ALA A 108 10.10 -15.20 4.33
CA ALA A 108 9.06 -14.46 3.63
C ALA A 108 8.76 -15.10 2.28
N TYR A 109 7.48 -15.27 2.01
CA TYR A 109 6.97 -15.90 0.82
C TYR A 109 5.98 -14.93 0.15
N PRO A 110 6.40 -14.22 -0.90
CA PRO A 110 5.55 -13.26 -1.59
C PRO A 110 4.45 -13.95 -2.40
N GLU A 111 3.32 -13.25 -2.57
CA GLU A 111 2.22 -13.66 -3.47
C GLU A 111 1.69 -15.08 -3.21
N LYS A 112 1.68 -15.52 -1.94
CA LYS A 112 1.14 -16.84 -1.55
C LYS A 112 -0.39 -16.83 -1.51
N THR A 113 -0.98 -18.00 -1.74
CA THR A 113 -2.43 -18.18 -1.77
C THR A 113 -2.92 -18.83 -0.49
N TRP A 114 -3.97 -18.26 0.11
CA TRP A 114 -4.74 -18.86 1.19
C TRP A 114 -6.23 -18.79 0.86
N GLY A 115 -6.93 -19.92 0.97
CA GLY A 115 -8.31 -20.04 0.55
C GLY A 115 -8.46 -19.69 -0.93
N LYS A 116 -9.24 -18.64 -1.22
CA LYS A 116 -9.49 -18.13 -2.58
C LYS A 116 -8.74 -16.83 -2.91
N SER A 117 -7.87 -16.37 -2.01
CA SER A 117 -7.19 -15.08 -2.12
C SER A 117 -5.68 -15.26 -2.19
N ARG A 118 -5.04 -14.37 -2.95
CA ARG A 118 -3.59 -14.23 -2.98
C ARG A 118 -3.21 -13.01 -2.16
N PHE A 119 -2.33 -13.21 -1.20
CA PHE A 119 -1.87 -12.20 -0.25
C PHE A 119 -0.47 -11.73 -0.61
N ASP A 120 -0.14 -10.49 -0.24
CA ASP A 120 1.13 -9.85 -0.61
C ASP A 120 2.33 -10.58 -0.01
N LEU A 121 2.21 -11.04 1.26
CA LEU A 121 3.28 -11.76 1.94
C LEU A 121 2.74 -12.80 2.92
N ALA A 122 3.38 -13.97 2.97
CA ALA A 122 3.28 -14.88 4.10
C ALA A 122 4.65 -14.95 4.80
N LEU A 123 4.65 -14.83 6.13
CA LEU A 123 5.87 -14.86 6.95
C LEU A 123 5.87 -16.08 7.86
N GLN A 124 7.02 -16.71 8.06
CA GLN A 124 7.17 -17.89 8.91
C GLN A 124 8.22 -17.67 10.00
N SER A 125 7.90 -18.10 11.23
CA SER A 125 8.84 -18.17 12.36
C SER A 125 9.20 -19.63 12.69
N GLY A 126 10.39 -19.85 13.29
CA GLY A 126 10.79 -21.17 13.80
C GLY A 126 11.67 -22.02 12.88
N GLY A 127 12.49 -21.40 12.03
CA GLY A 127 13.44 -22.10 11.16
C GLY A 127 12.88 -22.56 9.80
N PRO A 128 13.76 -23.03 8.89
CA PRO A 128 13.37 -23.43 7.54
C PRO A 128 12.47 -24.65 7.50
N SER A 129 11.22 -24.43 7.09
CA SER A 129 10.38 -25.48 6.52
C SER A 129 10.93 -25.89 5.16
N ARG A 130 11.11 -27.20 4.92
CA ARG A 130 11.44 -27.72 3.57
C ARG A 130 10.21 -27.80 2.66
N THR A 131 9.03 -27.41 3.16
CA THR A 131 7.75 -27.44 2.47
C THR A 131 7.06 -26.09 2.54
N ASP A 132 6.33 -25.73 1.48
CA ASP A 132 5.49 -24.52 1.39
C ASP A 132 4.28 -24.53 2.35
N GLU A 133 4.13 -25.55 3.20
CA GLU A 133 3.01 -25.69 4.12
C GLU A 133 3.19 -24.86 5.40
N PRO A 134 2.09 -24.33 5.97
CA PRO A 134 2.12 -23.63 7.25
C PRO A 134 2.69 -24.54 8.33
N LEU A 135 3.78 -24.11 8.98
CA LEU A 135 4.33 -24.84 10.11
C LEU A 135 3.41 -24.61 11.33
N VAL A 136 3.06 -25.69 11.98
CA VAL A 136 2.39 -25.68 13.29
C VAL A 136 3.40 -26.16 14.31
N SER A 137 3.75 -25.30 15.28
CA SER A 137 4.57 -25.68 16.43
C SER A 137 3.76 -25.54 17.70
N GLY A 138 3.64 -26.63 18.47
CA GLY A 138 2.85 -26.65 19.70
C GLY A 138 1.37 -26.26 19.53
N GLY A 139 0.78 -26.50 18.35
CA GLY A 139 -0.61 -26.14 18.04
C GLY A 139 -0.81 -24.69 17.58
N THR A 140 0.24 -23.88 17.50
CA THR A 140 0.17 -22.50 16.98
C THR A 140 0.72 -22.46 15.55
N LEU A 141 -0.06 -21.85 14.64
CA LEU A 141 0.42 -21.50 13.29
C LEU A 141 1.58 -20.51 13.41
N THR A 142 2.77 -20.89 12.93
CA THR A 142 3.94 -19.99 12.89
C THR A 142 3.93 -19.10 11.65
N THR A 143 2.91 -19.25 10.79
CA THR A 143 2.72 -18.47 9.59
C THR A 143 1.79 -17.28 9.82
N ALA A 144 2.27 -16.09 9.49
CA ALA A 144 1.48 -14.88 9.40
C ALA A 144 1.16 -14.51 7.95
N TRP A 145 -0.06 -14.02 7.71
CA TRP A 145 -0.51 -13.58 6.40
C TRP A 145 -0.70 -12.07 6.38
N LEU A 146 -0.16 -11.42 5.35
CA LEU A 146 -0.06 -9.98 5.30
C LEU A 146 -0.68 -9.43 4.01
N GLU A 147 -1.39 -8.32 4.16
CA GLU A 147 -1.94 -7.55 3.05
C GLU A 147 -1.51 -6.08 3.20
N ALA A 148 -1.00 -5.50 2.12
CA ALA A 148 -0.64 -4.10 2.04
C ALA A 148 -1.73 -3.31 1.30
N LYS A 149 -2.08 -2.14 1.82
CA LYS A 149 -3.06 -1.22 1.24
C LYS A 149 -2.41 0.13 0.97
N CYS A 150 -2.64 0.67 -0.22
CA CYS A 150 -2.25 2.02 -0.59
C CYS A 150 -3.35 3.00 -0.18
N VAL A 151 -3.04 4.00 0.63
CA VAL A 151 -3.96 5.06 1.04
C VAL A 151 -3.44 6.39 0.50
N THR A 152 -4.25 7.05 -0.34
CA THR A 152 -3.89 8.32 -0.99
C THR A 152 -4.93 9.40 -0.77
N LEU A 153 -6.19 9.02 -0.56
CA LEU A 153 -7.26 9.94 -0.19
C LEU A 153 -7.08 10.39 1.26
N VAL A 154 -6.98 11.69 1.49
CA VAL A 154 -6.97 12.31 2.83
C VAL A 154 -8.07 13.35 2.93
N GLN A 155 -8.81 13.33 4.04
CA GLN A 155 -9.77 14.36 4.43
C GLN A 155 -9.55 14.71 5.90
N GLU A 156 -9.33 16.00 6.18
CA GLU A 156 -9.13 16.51 7.55
C GLU A 156 -8.07 15.72 8.35
N GLY A 157 -6.93 15.41 7.71
CA GLY A 157 -5.86 14.60 8.29
C GLY A 157 -6.12 13.09 8.32
N THR A 158 -7.31 12.63 7.98
CA THR A 158 -7.66 11.21 7.97
C THR A 158 -7.43 10.59 6.59
N GLY A 159 -6.51 9.64 6.51
CA GLY A 159 -6.35 8.76 5.36
C GLY A 159 -7.50 7.78 5.25
N LEU A 160 -8.18 7.77 4.10
CA LEU A 160 -9.40 6.99 3.88
C LEU A 160 -9.18 5.88 2.86
N PHE A 161 -9.51 4.65 3.25
CA PHE A 161 -9.47 3.50 2.35
C PHE A 161 -10.80 2.71 2.36
N PRO A 162 -11.35 2.32 1.21
CA PRO A 162 -10.86 2.58 -0.14
C PRO A 162 -11.33 3.95 -0.70
N ASP A 163 -10.78 4.36 -1.84
CA ASP A 163 -11.22 5.54 -2.61
C ASP A 163 -12.30 5.21 -3.68
N ALA A 164 -12.60 3.92 -3.84
CA ALA A 164 -13.72 3.38 -4.61
C ALA A 164 -14.16 2.02 -4.02
N PRO A 165 -15.42 1.58 -4.21
CA PRO A 165 -15.88 0.29 -3.69
C PRO A 165 -14.93 -0.87 -4.07
N THR A 166 -14.60 -1.74 -3.11
CA THR A 166 -13.59 -2.78 -3.25
C THR A 166 -14.10 -4.16 -2.82
N GLU A 167 -14.67 -4.91 -3.78
CA GLU A 167 -15.05 -6.31 -3.54
C GLU A 167 -13.83 -7.18 -3.18
N ARG A 168 -12.68 -6.95 -3.84
CA ARG A 168 -11.44 -7.66 -3.55
C ARG A 168 -10.95 -7.39 -2.13
N GLY A 169 -10.97 -6.13 -1.67
CA GLY A 169 -10.57 -5.79 -0.31
C GLY A 169 -11.46 -6.45 0.75
N ARG A 170 -12.78 -6.47 0.52
CA ARG A 170 -13.75 -7.18 1.38
C ARG A 170 -13.45 -8.69 1.45
N LYS A 171 -13.27 -9.35 0.30
CA LYS A 171 -12.91 -10.78 0.23
C LYS A 171 -11.62 -11.11 0.97
N HIS A 172 -10.59 -10.26 0.82
CA HIS A 172 -9.32 -10.48 1.52
C HIS A 172 -9.51 -10.41 3.04
N LEU A 173 -10.22 -9.39 3.56
CA LEU A 173 -10.51 -9.30 5.00
C LEU A 173 -11.32 -10.48 5.53
N GLN A 174 -12.31 -10.98 4.76
CA GLN A 174 -13.08 -12.16 5.14
C GLN A 174 -12.21 -13.43 5.23
N GLU A 175 -11.28 -13.63 4.30
CA GLU A 175 -10.33 -14.75 4.38
C GLU A 175 -9.36 -14.59 5.57
N LEU A 176 -8.91 -13.38 5.88
CA LEU A 176 -8.10 -13.11 7.07
C LEU A 176 -8.87 -13.36 8.38
N ILE A 177 -10.16 -13.01 8.45
CA ILE A 177 -11.04 -13.35 9.59
C ILE A 177 -11.12 -14.87 9.78
N ARG A 178 -11.31 -15.64 8.69
CA ARG A 178 -11.33 -17.11 8.78
C ARG A 178 -9.99 -17.65 9.27
N LEU A 179 -8.90 -17.05 8.81
CA LEU A 179 -7.55 -17.44 9.21
C LEU A 179 -7.30 -17.22 10.71
N THR A 180 -7.68 -16.06 11.25
CA THR A 180 -7.49 -15.77 12.67
C THR A 180 -8.42 -16.58 13.57
N LYS A 181 -9.66 -16.86 13.13
CA LYS A 181 -10.57 -17.81 13.81
C LYS A 181 -9.99 -19.23 13.90
N GLY A 182 -9.13 -19.61 12.95
CA GLY A 182 -8.37 -20.88 12.97
C GLY A 182 -7.09 -20.84 13.80
N GLY A 183 -6.82 -19.77 14.56
CA GLY A 183 -5.60 -19.61 15.36
C GLY A 183 -4.39 -19.05 14.60
N GLY A 184 -4.56 -18.66 13.34
CA GLY A 184 -3.52 -18.04 12.52
C GLY A 184 -3.26 -16.57 12.88
N LYS A 185 -2.18 -16.01 12.34
CA LYS A 185 -1.86 -14.58 12.45
C LYS A 185 -2.11 -13.86 11.13
N ALA A 186 -2.78 -12.72 11.20
CA ALA A 186 -3.09 -11.89 10.05
C ALA A 186 -2.75 -10.43 10.33
N PHE A 187 -2.14 -9.77 9.36
CA PHE A 187 -1.80 -8.35 9.43
C PHE A 187 -2.29 -7.61 8.18
N VAL A 188 -2.83 -6.42 8.38
CA VAL A 188 -3.11 -5.48 7.30
C VAL A 188 -2.31 -4.21 7.55
N PHE A 189 -1.47 -3.85 6.58
CA PHE A 189 -0.65 -2.65 6.63
C PHE A 189 -1.21 -1.60 5.66
N PHE A 190 -1.66 -0.46 6.20
CA PHE A 190 -1.98 0.71 5.40
C PHE A 190 -0.72 1.57 5.23
N PHE A 191 -0.38 1.85 3.99
CA PHE A 191 0.69 2.77 3.64
C PHE A 191 0.02 4.06 3.18
N LEU A 192 0.04 5.05 4.07
CA LEU A 192 -0.50 6.38 3.87
C LEU A 192 0.51 7.21 3.09
N GLN A 193 0.27 7.36 1.80
CA GLN A 193 1.17 8.02 0.86
C GLN A 193 0.70 9.45 0.56
N HIS A 194 0.26 10.16 1.60
CA HIS A 194 -0.20 11.53 1.53
C HIS A 194 0.34 12.29 2.74
N PRO A 195 1.04 13.42 2.55
CA PRO A 195 1.80 14.08 3.63
C PRO A 195 0.89 14.66 4.70
N GLU A 196 -0.31 15.11 4.31
CA GLU A 196 -1.27 15.75 5.22
C GLU A 196 -2.01 14.75 6.12
N GLY A 197 -1.85 13.43 5.92
CA GLY A 197 -2.53 12.44 6.75
C GLY A 197 -1.75 12.11 8.03
N ASP A 198 -2.45 11.89 9.13
CA ASP A 198 -1.89 11.54 10.44
C ASP A 198 -2.58 10.34 11.12
N ARG A 199 -3.59 9.76 10.47
CA ARG A 199 -4.32 8.55 10.88
C ARG A 199 -4.94 7.87 9.67
N VAL A 200 -5.38 6.62 9.83
CA VAL A 200 -6.09 5.89 8.77
C VAL A 200 -7.42 5.33 9.28
N GLN A 201 -8.46 5.41 8.46
CA GLN A 201 -9.77 4.84 8.74
C GLN A 201 -10.36 4.20 7.48
N ALA A 202 -11.28 3.24 7.65
CA ALA A 202 -12.13 2.79 6.57
C ALA A 202 -13.03 3.93 6.04
N ASN A 203 -13.12 4.06 4.73
CA ASN A 203 -14.01 5.00 4.06
C ASN A 203 -15.44 4.42 3.99
N GLY A 204 -16.19 4.56 5.08
CA GLY A 204 -17.56 4.05 5.17
C GLY A 204 -18.54 4.72 4.20
N GLU A 205 -18.28 5.96 3.77
CA GLU A 205 -19.12 6.62 2.76
C GLU A 205 -18.94 5.97 1.37
N THR A 206 -17.71 5.57 1.05
CA THR A 206 -17.39 4.97 -0.24
C THR A 206 -17.69 3.48 -0.30
N ASP A 207 -17.39 2.74 0.78
CA ASP A 207 -17.67 1.31 0.88
C ASP A 207 -18.09 0.94 2.33
N PRO A 208 -19.38 1.08 2.67
CA PRO A 208 -19.90 0.74 4.00
C PRO A 208 -19.63 -0.72 4.38
N GLU A 209 -19.66 -1.62 3.40
CA GLU A 209 -19.40 -3.05 3.63
C GLU A 209 -17.92 -3.31 3.94
N PHE A 210 -16.99 -2.63 3.29
CA PHE A 210 -15.57 -2.71 3.66
C PHE A 210 -15.34 -2.21 5.08
N ALA A 211 -15.96 -1.09 5.47
CA ALA A 211 -15.86 -0.57 6.83
C ALA A 211 -16.38 -1.59 7.87
N ALA A 212 -17.56 -2.17 7.64
CA ALA A 212 -18.12 -3.19 8.51
C ALA A 212 -17.21 -4.43 8.65
N VAL A 213 -16.67 -4.93 7.53
CA VAL A 213 -15.78 -6.09 7.53
C VAL A 213 -14.43 -5.76 8.18
N MET A 214 -13.92 -4.53 8.07
CA MET A 214 -12.70 -4.10 8.76
C MET A 214 -12.89 -4.09 10.29
N THR A 215 -14.02 -3.58 10.78
CA THR A 215 -14.37 -3.66 12.20
C THR A 215 -14.51 -5.11 12.68
N GLU A 216 -15.16 -5.98 11.89
CA GLU A 216 -15.24 -7.42 12.22
C GLU A 216 -13.85 -8.08 12.24
N ALA A 217 -12.98 -7.73 11.30
CA ALA A 217 -11.61 -8.23 11.21
C ALA A 217 -10.79 -7.87 12.45
N ALA A 218 -10.88 -6.62 12.91
CA ALA A 218 -10.21 -6.18 14.13
C ALA A 218 -10.70 -6.99 15.34
N LYS A 219 -12.02 -7.14 15.50
CA LYS A 219 -12.64 -7.96 16.57
C LYS A 219 -12.28 -9.45 16.49
N SER A 220 -11.98 -9.94 15.28
CA SER A 220 -11.58 -11.34 15.04
C SER A 220 -10.08 -11.59 15.21
N GLY A 221 -9.29 -10.57 15.58
CA GLY A 221 -7.86 -10.71 15.84
C GLY A 221 -6.95 -10.43 14.63
N VAL A 222 -7.46 -9.82 13.56
CA VAL A 222 -6.60 -9.26 12.50
C VAL A 222 -5.95 -7.99 13.03
N SER A 223 -4.62 -7.91 12.98
CA SER A 223 -3.87 -6.74 13.43
C SER A 223 -3.75 -5.70 12.30
N PHE A 224 -4.08 -4.45 12.59
CA PHE A 224 -3.96 -3.34 11.64
C PHE A 224 -2.83 -2.41 12.06
N TYR A 225 -2.01 -2.03 11.09
CA TYR A 225 -0.95 -1.04 11.25
C TYR A 225 -1.04 -0.03 10.12
N ALA A 226 -0.65 1.22 10.39
CA ALA A 226 -0.50 2.21 9.35
C ALA A 226 0.83 2.94 9.47
N TYR A 227 1.44 3.21 8.32
CA TYR A 227 2.64 4.02 8.21
C TYR A 227 2.40 5.14 7.20
N ARG A 228 2.61 6.40 7.61
CA ARG A 228 2.83 7.48 6.65
C ARG A 228 4.17 7.26 5.96
N VAL A 229 4.17 7.37 4.64
CA VAL A 229 5.31 7.07 3.77
C VAL A 229 5.80 8.37 3.15
N GLU A 230 7.06 8.70 3.42
CA GLU A 230 7.69 9.94 2.96
C GLU A 230 8.98 9.58 2.19
N PRO A 231 8.88 9.31 0.88
CA PRO A 231 10.05 9.09 0.03
C PRO A 231 10.81 10.38 -0.24
N GLU A 232 12.12 10.32 -0.07
CA GLU A 232 13.13 11.33 -0.43
C GLU A 232 14.15 10.71 -1.38
N ASP A 233 15.11 11.48 -1.90
CA ASP A 233 16.05 11.00 -2.92
C ASP A 233 16.82 9.74 -2.50
N GLU A 234 17.29 9.66 -1.24
CA GLU A 234 18.14 8.56 -0.77
C GLU A 234 17.45 7.60 0.21
N LYS A 235 16.33 8.01 0.80
CA LYS A 235 15.67 7.28 1.89
C LYS A 235 14.15 7.38 1.78
N VAL A 236 13.46 6.46 2.45
CA VAL A 236 12.03 6.53 2.70
C VAL A 236 11.83 6.51 4.21
N THR A 237 11.15 7.53 4.72
CA THR A 237 10.76 7.59 6.13
C THR A 237 9.38 6.98 6.29
N LEU A 238 9.25 6.03 7.23
CA LEU A 238 7.99 5.43 7.63
C LEU A 238 7.66 5.87 9.07
N THR A 239 6.58 6.62 9.21
CA THR A 239 6.09 7.10 10.51
C THR A 239 4.81 6.37 10.85
N GLU A 240 4.81 5.62 11.94
CA GLU A 240 3.60 4.90 12.39
C GLU A 240 2.50 5.90 12.76
N VAL A 241 1.29 5.66 12.27
CA VAL A 241 0.10 6.46 12.53
C VAL A 241 -1.04 5.55 13.00
N PRO A 242 -1.97 6.05 13.84
CA PRO A 242 -3.06 5.25 14.34
C PRO A 242 -4.01 4.77 13.22
N VAL A 243 -4.52 3.55 13.39
CA VAL A 243 -5.63 3.02 12.60
C VAL A 243 -6.90 3.07 13.44
N LEU A 244 -7.94 3.72 12.93
CA LEU A 244 -9.26 3.80 13.55
C LEU A 244 -10.12 2.65 13.01
N THR A 245 -10.35 1.64 13.84
CA THR A 245 -11.10 0.42 13.47
C THR A 245 -12.59 0.46 13.83
N GLY A 246 -13.06 1.59 14.38
CA GLY A 246 -14.45 1.79 14.81
C GLY A 246 -14.78 0.98 16.07
N ASP A 247 -14.66 1.63 17.22
CA ASP A 247 -15.31 1.24 18.48
C ASP A 247 -16.28 2.35 18.90
#